data_AF-A0A7Y9G6L7-F1
#
_entry.id   AF-A0A7Y9G6L7-F1
#
_cell.length_a   1.000
_cell.length_b   1.000
_cell.length_c   1.000
_cell.angle_alpha   90.00
_cell.angle_beta   90.00
_cell.angle_gamma   90.00
#
_symmetry.space_group_name_H-M   'P 1'
#
loop_
_entity.id
_entity.type
_entity.pdbx_description
1 polymer ?
#
loop_
_entity_poly.entity_id
_entity_poly.type
_entity_poly.pdbx_seq_one_letter_code
_entity_poly.pdbx_strand_id
1 'polypeptide(L)' 'MATGTPEEAVTEQGARTIGSVQLALITGLMAQWMTDPEHAPTDTEVVEGLEALNSALA' A
#
# COMPACT_ATOMS: atom_id res chain seq x y z
N MET A 1 6.93 11.59 8.34
CA MET A 1 5.51 11.99 8.27
C MET A 1 4.75 11.14 7.24
N ALA A 2 4.45 9.86 7.54
CA ALA A 2 3.69 8.97 6.64
C ALA A 2 2.41 8.38 7.29
N THR A 3 2.27 8.47 8.62
CA THR A 3 1.15 7.89 9.38
C THR A 3 0.51 8.86 10.39
N GLY A 4 0.97 10.12 10.45
CA GLY A 4 0.63 11.04 11.55
C GLY A 4 1.20 10.62 12.91
N THR A 5 1.92 9.51 12.97
CA THR A 5 2.58 8.98 14.18
C THR A 5 3.94 9.65 14.36
N PRO A 6 4.32 10.04 15.59
CA PRO A 6 5.68 10.45 15.90
C PRO A 6 6.68 9.37 15.44
N GLU A 7 7.81 9.78 14.87
CA GLU A 7 8.80 8.85 14.31
C GLU A 7 9.34 7.90 15.39
N GLU A 8 9.45 8.38 16.63
CA GLU A 8 9.92 7.62 17.78
C GLU A 8 8.95 6.50 18.20
N ALA A 9 7.68 6.60 17.79
CA ALA A 9 6.65 5.60 18.06
C ALA A 9 6.56 4.52 16.96
N VAL A 10 7.32 4.66 15.86
CA VAL A 10 7.42 3.63 14.82
C VAL A 10 8.53 2.64 15.21
N THR A 11 8.13 1.41 15.56
CA THR A 11 9.11 0.35 15.85
C THR A 11 9.84 -0.09 14.58
N GLU A 12 11.09 -0.54 14.71
CA GLU A 12 11.87 -1.06 13.57
C GLU A 12 11.16 -2.22 12.85
N GLN A 13 10.52 -3.10 13.63
CA GLN A 13 9.73 -4.20 13.09
C GLN A 13 8.49 -3.70 12.34
N GLY A 14 7.80 -2.68 12.88
CA GLY A 14 6.69 -2.02 12.19
C GLY A 14 7.12 -1.38 10.88
N ALA A 15 8.23 -0.63 10.89
CA ALA A 15 8.79 -0.01 9.69
C ALA A 15 9.15 -1.06 8.63
N ARG A 16 9.81 -2.15 9.03
CA ARG A 16 10.20 -3.23 8.11
C ARG A 16 9.00 -3.93 7.49
N THR A 17 8.01 -4.28 8.30
CA THR A 17 6.80 -4.99 7.82
C THR A 17 5.97 -4.10 6.90
N ILE A 18 5.62 -2.89 7.33
CA ILE A 18 4.86 -1.92 6.53
C ILE A 18 5.62 -1.55 5.24
N GLY A 19 6.92 -1.27 5.35
CA GLY A 19 7.75 -0.96 4.18
C GLY A 19 7.81 -2.08 3.16
N SER A 20 7.87 -3.34 3.60
CA SER A 20 7.86 -4.50 2.70
C SER A 20 6.53 -4.66 1.95
N VAL A 21 5.40 -4.42 2.62
CA VAL A 21 4.06 -4.44 1.99
C VAL A 21 3.92 -3.30 1.00
N GLN A 22 4.33 -2.08 1.39
CA GLN A 22 4.31 -0.91 0.51
C GLN A 22 5.12 -1.15 -0.77
N LEU A 23 6.33 -1.71 -0.65
CA LEU A 23 7.17 -2.00 -1.80
C LEU A 23 6.54 -3.03 -2.73
N ALA A 24 5.92 -4.08 -2.18
CA ALA A 24 5.20 -5.08 -2.98
C ALA A 24 4.02 -4.47 -3.74
N LEU A 25 3.24 -3.59 -3.07
CA LEU A 25 2.10 -2.89 -3.69
C LEU A 25 2.55 -1.97 -4.83
N ILE A 26 3.57 -1.12 -4.60
CA ILE A 26 4.12 -0.23 -5.65
C ILE A 26 4.62 -1.05 -6.83
N THR A 27 5.35 -2.13 -6.57
CA THR A 27 5.90 -3.00 -7.62
C THR A 27 4.79 -3.65 -8.43
N GLY A 28 3.76 -4.19 -7.78
CA GLY A 28 2.60 -4.79 -8.45
C GLY A 28 1.78 -3.77 -9.25
N LEU A 29 1.61 -2.56 -8.74
CA LEU A 29 0.91 -1.49 -9.45
C LEU A 29 1.67 -1.08 -10.72
N MET A 30 2.98 -0.84 -10.62
CA MET A 30 3.81 -0.53 -11.79
C MET A 30 3.75 -1.66 -12.83
N ALA A 31 3.80 -2.92 -12.40
CA ALA A 31 3.71 -4.06 -13.32
C ALA A 31 2.37 -4.10 -14.07
N GLN A 32 1.25 -3.82 -13.40
CA GLN A 32 -0.08 -3.76 -14.02
C GLN A 32 -0.14 -2.62 -15.06
N TRP A 33 0.30 -1.42 -14.69
CA TRP A 33 0.37 -0.26 -15.59
C TRP A 33 1.28 -0.47 -16.80
N MET A 34 2.35 -1.24 -16.66
CA MET A 34 3.26 -1.57 -17.77
C MET A 34 2.73 -2.68 -18.67
N THR A 35 1.93 -3.61 -18.13
CA THR A 35 1.48 -4.82 -18.84
C THR A 35 0.13 -4.62 -19.54
N ASP A 36 -0.80 -3.95 -18.85
CA ASP A 36 -2.15 -3.69 -19.34
C ASP A 36 -2.63 -2.33 -18.81
N PRO A 37 -2.17 -1.21 -19.43
CA PRO A 37 -2.51 0.12 -18.97
C PRO A 37 -4.01 0.45 -19.11
N GLU A 38 -4.74 -0.24 -19.98
CA GLU A 38 -6.17 0.01 -20.21
C GLU A 38 -7.03 -0.49 -19.04
N HIS A 39 -6.56 -1.53 -18.33
CA HIS A 39 -7.22 -2.11 -17.17
C HIS A 39 -6.44 -1.92 -15.87
N ALA A 40 -5.40 -1.08 -15.89
CA ALA A 40 -4.64 -0.77 -14.69
C ALA A 40 -5.52 -0.02 -13.69
N PRO A 41 -5.40 -0.32 -12.38
CA PRO A 41 -6.29 0.28 -11.39
C PRO A 41 -6.00 1.78 -11.24
N THR A 42 -7.08 2.52 -11.10
CA THR A 42 -7.08 3.95 -10.76
C THR A 42 -6.65 4.18 -9.31
N ASP A 43 -6.31 5.43 -8.99
CA ASP A 43 -6.01 5.85 -7.62
C ASP A 43 -7.16 5.56 -6.65
N THR A 44 -8.39 5.81 -7.09
CA THR A 44 -9.61 5.59 -6.32
C THR A 44 -9.82 4.10 -6.04
N GLU A 45 -9.69 3.24 -7.04
CA GLU A 45 -9.84 1.78 -6.88
C GLU A 45 -8.78 1.19 -5.94
N VAL A 46 -7.55 1.74 -5.96
CA VAL A 46 -6.50 1.32 -5.03
C VAL A 46 -6.86 1.70 -3.59
N VAL A 47 -7.36 2.91 -3.34
CA VAL A 47 -7.77 3.34 -2.00
C VAL A 47 -8.95 2.52 -1.49
N GLU A 48 -10.01 2.36 -2.31
CA GLU A 48 -11.18 1.55 -1.96
C GLU A 48 -10.80 0.10 -1.66
N GLY A 49 -9.90 -0.48 -2.46
CA GLY A 49 -9.39 -1.83 -2.24
C GLY A 49 -8.61 -1.97 -0.92
N LEU A 50 -7.77 -0.99 -0.57
CA LEU A 50 -7.02 -0.99 0.69
C LEU A 50 -7.95 -0.84 1.90
N GLU A 51 -8.98 0.00 1.82
CA GLU A 51 -10.00 0.13 2.88
C GLU A 51 -10.78 -1.16 3.08
N ALA A 52 -11.18 -1.83 1.99
CA ALA A 52 -11.85 -3.13 2.04
C ALA A 52 -10.95 -4.21 2.68
N LEU A 53 -9.66 -4.26 2.33
CA LEU A 53 -8.69 -5.16 2.94
C LEU A 53 -8.52 -4.89 4.44
N ASN A 54 -8.39 -3.63 4.84
CA ASN A 54 -8.31 -3.26 6.26
C ASN A 54 -9.57 -3.69 7.03
N SER A 55 -10.75 -3.47 6.45
CA SER A 55 -12.03 -3.90 7.02
C SER A 55 -12.13 -5.42 7.18
N ALA A 56 -11.57 -6.19 6.22
CA ALA A 56 -11.57 -7.65 6.27
C ALA A 56 -10.58 -8.26 7.28
N LEU A 57 -9.59 -7.48 7.72
CA LEU A 57 -8.55 -7.92 8.67
C LEU A 57 -8.84 -7.50 10.13
N ALA A 58 -9.85 -6.66 10.34
CA ALA A 58 -10.27 -6.15 11.65
C ALA A 58 -11.26 -7.10 12.36
#